data_AF-W1I5V5-F1
#
_entry.id   AF-W1I5V5-F1
#
_cell.length_a   1.000
_cell.length_b   1.000
_cell.length_c   1.000
_cell.angle_alpha   90.00
_cell.angle_beta   90.00
_cell.angle_gamma   90.00
#
_symmetry.space_group_name_H-M   'P 1'
#
loop_
_entity.id
_entity.type
_entity.pdbx_description
1 polymer ?
#
loop_
_entity_poly.entity_id
_entity_poly.type
_entity_poly.pdbx_seq_one_letter_code
_entity_poly.pdbx_strand_id
1 'polypeptide(L)'
;MLLTLREKIFKADFTMLIEKDDEDLIGKVIINLFETFTLLYPKNDTEYKNLLRVEMTIHPYFSYLVDELNANFTRFELAEFFALSGKYTKTIYRQLKQFRQTGWAEWDFNEFKSLLDIPESYALCDIDKQILKPALKELTQERNLFDTKRIPFKGLKYTKIKKGGNKVTAIRFEWTKEKAQELESKQEKKVESTNTSYPKEPNIKAYCGLHINIPVREGGKESKIEGKITNIYETNEKIIMEIIDENFNTTNLPFDNLEALEKCVKSFQI
;
A
#
# COMPACT_ATOMS: atom_id res chain seq x y z
N MET A 1 -0.78 10.20 20.79
CA MET A 1 -0.42 9.27 19.69
C MET A 1 -0.98 9.73 18.35
N LEU A 2 -2.29 10.02 18.24
CA LEU A 2 -2.89 10.53 16.98
C LEU A 2 -2.42 11.93 16.57
N LEU A 3 -2.33 12.86 17.51
CA LEU A 3 -1.74 14.19 17.27
C LEU A 3 -0.29 14.09 16.78
N THR A 4 0.48 13.16 17.35
CA THR A 4 1.88 12.90 17.00
C THR A 4 2.03 12.28 15.60
N LEU A 5 1.05 11.49 15.16
CA LEU A 5 0.98 10.95 13.80
C LEU A 5 0.65 12.06 12.79
N ARG A 6 -0.35 12.89 13.09
CA ARG A 6 -0.70 14.07 12.28
C ARG A 6 0.51 14.99 12.12
N GLU A 7 1.21 15.31 13.20
CA GLU A 7 2.38 16.19 13.13
C GLU A 7 3.51 15.60 12.28
N LYS A 8 3.77 14.30 12.40
CA LYS A 8 4.83 13.63 11.63
C LYS A 8 4.50 13.47 10.15
N ILE A 9 3.23 13.21 9.83
CA ILE A 9 2.79 13.05 8.44
C ILE A 9 2.57 14.40 7.76
N PHE A 10 1.99 15.38 8.47
CA PHE A 10 1.69 16.69 7.90
C PHE A 10 2.93 17.57 7.74
N LYS A 11 3.95 17.39 8.59
CA LYS A 11 5.28 18.02 8.40
C LYS A 11 6.14 17.30 7.36
N ALA A 12 5.61 16.29 6.65
CA ALA A 12 6.28 15.78 5.46
C ALA A 12 6.14 16.83 4.36
N ASP A 13 7.07 17.78 4.37
CA ASP A 13 7.20 18.82 3.36
C ASP A 13 8.39 18.53 2.44
N PHE A 14 8.26 19.02 1.21
CA PHE A 14 9.34 19.04 0.24
C PHE A 14 9.81 20.47 0.13
N THR A 15 11.02 20.70 0.59
CA THR A 15 11.71 21.97 0.43
C THR A 15 12.45 21.98 -0.90
N MET A 16 12.15 22.95 -1.76
CA MET A 16 12.83 23.18 -3.03
C MET A 16 13.47 24.56 -3.02
N LEU A 17 14.67 24.66 -3.60
CA LEU A 17 15.33 25.93 -3.87
C LEU A 17 14.92 26.37 -5.28
N ILE A 18 14.53 27.62 -5.42
CA ILE A 18 14.16 28.22 -6.70
C ILE A 18 15.08 29.41 -6.92
N GLU A 19 15.86 29.36 -8.00
CA GLU A 19 16.65 30.51 -8.44
C GLU A 19 15.76 31.41 -9.30
N LYS A 20 15.78 32.71 -8.98
CA LYS A 20 15.15 33.76 -9.79
C LYS A 20 16.27 34.56 -10.46
N ASP A 21 16.67 34.07 -11.62
CA ASP A 21 17.78 34.63 -12.41
C ASP A 21 17.60 36.12 -12.73
N ASP A 22 16.36 36.57 -12.91
CA ASP A 22 16.02 37.96 -13.20
C ASP A 22 16.22 38.93 -12.01
N GLU A 23 16.27 38.41 -10.78
CA GLU A 23 16.37 39.21 -9.55
C GLU A 23 17.69 38.94 -8.78
N ASP A 24 18.56 38.03 -9.25
CA ASP A 24 19.73 37.50 -8.52
C ASP A 24 19.35 37.02 -7.10
N LEU A 25 18.20 36.34 -6.99
CA LEU A 25 17.63 35.87 -5.72
C LEU A 25 17.48 34.35 -5.70
N ILE A 26 17.71 33.75 -4.53
CA ILE A 26 17.38 32.36 -4.23
C ILE A 26 16.18 32.32 -3.29
N GLY A 27 15.08 31.77 -3.77
CA GLY A 27 13.87 31.48 -3.01
C GLY A 27 13.90 30.08 -2.41
N LYS A 28 13.28 29.93 -1.23
CA LYS A 28 12.99 28.62 -0.63
C LYS A 28 11.49 28.40 -0.68
N VAL A 29 11.04 27.38 -1.40
CA VAL A 29 9.63 26.97 -1.46
C VAL A 29 9.45 25.69 -0.67
N ILE A 30 8.42 25.67 0.17
CA ILE A 30 8.05 24.52 0.97
C ILE A 30 6.65 24.10 0.50
N ILE A 31 6.54 22.89 -0.04
CA ILE A 31 5.25 22.31 -0.46
C ILE A 31 4.96 21.09 0.39
N ASN A 32 3.80 21.05 1.03
CA ASN A 32 3.36 19.90 1.80
C ASN A 32 2.88 18.78 0.87
N LEU A 33 3.19 17.52 1.21
CA LEU A 33 2.72 16.36 0.43
C LEU A 33 1.18 16.30 0.36
N PHE A 34 0.54 16.57 1.49
CA PHE A 34 -0.91 16.56 1.62
C PHE A 34 -1.42 17.99 1.71
N GLU A 35 -2.35 18.34 0.81
CA GLU A 35 -3.08 19.60 0.85
C GLU A 35 -4.09 19.62 2.01
N THR A 36 -4.77 18.50 2.24
CA THR A 36 -5.72 18.35 3.35
C THR A 36 -5.46 17.08 4.16
N PHE A 37 -5.69 17.15 5.47
CA PHE A 37 -5.60 16.02 6.40
C PHE A 37 -6.71 16.17 7.46
N THR A 38 -7.75 15.37 7.32
CA THR A 38 -8.97 15.44 8.14
C THR A 38 -9.09 14.20 9.00
N LEU A 39 -9.23 14.40 10.31
CA LEU A 39 -9.53 13.35 11.28
C LEU A 39 -11.03 13.37 11.56
N LEU A 40 -11.74 12.31 11.20
CA LEU A 40 -13.17 12.19 11.41
C LEU A 40 -13.44 11.29 12.62
N TYR A 41 -14.26 11.81 13.52
CA TYR A 41 -14.68 11.17 14.76
C TYR A 41 -16.20 10.98 14.73
N PRO A 42 -16.74 9.99 15.44
CA PRO A 42 -18.18 9.86 15.65
C PRO A 42 -18.74 11.16 16.25
N LYS A 43 -19.89 11.64 15.77
CA LYS A 43 -20.51 12.89 16.26
C LYS A 43 -20.80 12.88 17.76
N ASN A 44 -21.07 11.70 18.31
CA ASN A 44 -21.32 11.50 19.74
C ASN A 44 -20.03 11.42 20.58
N ASP A 45 -18.86 11.36 19.96
CA ASP A 45 -17.56 11.38 20.64
C ASP A 45 -17.03 12.81 20.77
N THR A 46 -17.57 13.52 21.75
CA THR A 46 -17.21 14.91 22.06
C THR A 46 -15.80 15.07 22.63
N GLU A 47 -15.18 13.98 23.04
CA GLU A 47 -13.81 13.95 23.55
C GLU A 47 -12.78 13.60 22.47
N TYR A 48 -13.22 13.31 21.24
CA TYR A 48 -12.38 13.01 20.07
C TYR A 48 -11.36 11.88 20.35
N LYS A 49 -11.79 10.83 21.05
CA LYS A 49 -10.93 9.72 21.47
C LYS A 49 -10.93 8.55 20.48
N ASN A 50 -12.04 8.35 19.79
CA ASN A 50 -12.32 7.22 18.91
C ASN A 50 -12.24 7.68 17.46
N LEU A 51 -11.03 7.74 16.91
CA LEU A 51 -10.84 8.05 15.49
C LEU A 51 -11.56 7.01 14.63
N LEU A 52 -12.48 7.46 13.79
CA LEU A 52 -13.23 6.61 12.86
C LEU A 52 -12.54 6.53 11.50
N ARG A 53 -12.17 7.68 10.94
CA ARG A 53 -11.63 7.76 9.58
C ARG A 53 -10.61 8.88 9.45
N VAL A 54 -9.64 8.68 8.57
CA VAL A 54 -8.73 9.72 8.10
C VAL A 54 -9.02 9.96 6.62
N GLU A 55 -9.23 11.22 6.26
CA GLU A 55 -9.30 11.65 4.87
C GLU A 55 -8.09 12.54 4.57
N MET A 56 -7.44 12.32 3.43
CA MET A 56 -6.28 13.09 3.01
C MET A 56 -6.39 13.39 1.52
N THR A 57 -5.99 14.60 1.13
CA THR A 57 -5.86 14.98 -0.28
C THR A 57 -4.40 15.26 -0.56
N ILE A 58 -3.84 14.62 -1.58
CA ILE A 58 -2.46 14.87 -2.01
C ILE A 58 -2.44 16.19 -2.76
N HIS A 59 -1.45 17.03 -2.49
CA HIS A 59 -1.30 18.30 -3.18
C HIS A 59 -1.13 18.04 -4.68
N PRO A 60 -1.82 18.77 -5.58
CA PRO A 60 -1.82 18.48 -7.03
C PRO A 60 -0.43 18.41 -7.65
N TYR A 61 0.53 19.19 -7.14
CA TYR A 61 1.94 19.12 -7.53
C TYR A 61 2.53 17.69 -7.44
N PHE A 62 2.05 16.87 -6.51
CA PHE A 62 2.48 15.49 -6.28
C PHE A 62 1.52 14.44 -6.86
N SER A 63 0.57 14.81 -7.73
CA SER A 63 -0.37 13.83 -8.34
C SER A 63 0.38 12.72 -9.07
N TYR A 64 1.50 13.07 -9.72
CA TYR A 64 2.38 12.13 -10.40
C TYR A 64 2.89 11.02 -9.46
N LEU A 65 3.07 11.26 -8.15
CA LEU A 65 3.47 10.21 -7.22
C LEU A 65 2.41 9.12 -7.11
N VAL A 66 1.12 9.48 -7.17
CA VAL A 66 0.01 8.50 -7.11
C VAL A 66 -0.15 7.79 -8.43
N ASP A 67 -0.04 8.53 -9.53
CA ASP A 67 -0.13 7.99 -10.88
C ASP A 67 1.03 7.02 -11.14
N GLU A 68 2.25 7.38 -10.71
CA GLU A 68 3.42 6.53 -10.74
C GLU A 68 3.37 5.39 -9.73
N LEU A 69 2.71 5.51 -8.58
CA LEU A 69 2.52 4.38 -7.67
C LEU A 69 1.74 3.25 -8.37
N ASN A 70 0.76 3.59 -9.21
CA ASN A 70 0.04 2.61 -10.03
C ASN A 70 0.91 2.03 -11.16
N ALA A 71 1.92 2.77 -11.64
CA ALA A 71 2.83 2.34 -12.70
C ALA A 71 4.06 1.55 -12.18
N ASN A 72 4.59 1.92 -11.01
CA ASN A 72 5.86 1.45 -10.45
C ASN A 72 5.70 0.44 -9.31
N PHE A 73 4.54 0.39 -8.65
CA PHE A 73 4.21 -0.63 -7.65
C PHE A 73 2.93 -1.35 -8.04
N THR A 74 3.03 -2.61 -8.44
CA THR A 74 1.81 -3.42 -8.58
C THR A 74 1.20 -3.66 -7.20
N ARG A 75 -0.13 -3.79 -7.10
CA ARG A 75 -0.84 -4.09 -5.85
C ARG A 75 -0.22 -5.26 -5.06
N PHE A 76 0.37 -6.22 -5.75
CA PHE A 76 1.07 -7.36 -5.15
C PHE A 76 2.38 -6.95 -4.46
N GLU A 77 3.13 -6.02 -5.04
CA GLU A 77 4.42 -5.55 -4.50
C GLU A 77 4.22 -4.71 -3.23
N LEU A 78 3.10 -3.99 -3.14
CA LEU A 78 2.68 -3.33 -1.91
C LEU A 78 2.34 -4.36 -0.82
N ALA A 79 1.54 -5.38 -1.15
CA ALA A 79 1.19 -6.43 -0.20
C ALA A 79 2.44 -7.20 0.30
N GLU A 80 3.36 -7.53 -0.61
CA GLU A 80 4.67 -8.10 -0.30
C GLU A 80 5.43 -7.19 0.67
N PHE A 81 5.52 -5.89 0.37
CA PHE A 81 6.22 -4.91 1.21
C PHE A 81 5.60 -4.75 2.60
N PHE A 82 4.27 -4.71 2.71
CA PHE A 82 3.57 -4.60 3.99
C PHE A 82 3.75 -5.84 4.87
N ALA A 83 3.90 -7.02 4.27
CA ALA A 83 4.15 -8.26 5.00
C ALA A 83 5.57 -8.33 5.61
N LEU A 84 6.51 -7.52 5.12
CA LEU A 84 7.84 -7.42 5.70
C LEU A 84 7.78 -6.68 7.04
N SER A 85 8.59 -7.15 7.99
CA SER A 85 8.67 -6.62 9.36
C SER A 85 9.97 -5.86 9.61
N GLY A 86 11.08 -6.30 9.02
CA GLY A 86 12.39 -5.67 9.23
C GLY A 86 12.57 -4.34 8.47
N LYS A 87 13.05 -3.29 9.14
CA LYS A 87 13.43 -2.00 8.51
C LYS A 87 14.39 -2.24 7.34
N TYR A 88 15.49 -2.93 7.61
CA TYR A 88 16.50 -3.22 6.59
C TYR A 88 15.95 -4.16 5.50
N THR A 89 15.12 -5.15 5.86
CA THR A 89 14.46 -6.03 4.88
C THR A 89 13.63 -5.24 3.88
N LYS A 90 12.84 -4.26 4.36
CA LYS A 90 12.02 -3.38 3.53
C LYS A 90 12.87 -2.55 2.58
N THR A 91 13.97 -1.98 3.07
CA THR A 91 14.89 -1.22 2.22
C THR A 91 15.51 -2.13 1.16
N ILE A 92 16.05 -3.30 1.55
CA ILE A 92 16.64 -4.28 0.61
C ILE A 92 15.60 -4.70 -0.43
N TYR A 93 14.39 -5.05 -0.02
CA TYR A 93 13.29 -5.40 -0.93
C TYR A 93 13.09 -4.33 -1.99
N ARG A 94 12.94 -3.06 -1.56
CA ARG A 94 12.69 -1.93 -2.47
C ARG A 94 13.81 -1.76 -3.48
N GLN A 95 15.06 -1.95 -3.07
CA GLN A 95 16.20 -1.85 -3.96
C GLN A 95 16.25 -3.03 -4.95
N LEU A 96 16.07 -4.26 -4.49
CA LEU A 96 16.10 -5.44 -5.36
C LEU A 96 14.93 -5.46 -6.35
N LYS A 97 13.76 -4.97 -5.94
CA LYS A 97 12.55 -5.02 -6.77
C LYS A 97 12.67 -4.15 -8.03
N GLN A 98 13.44 -3.07 -7.98
CA GLN A 98 13.76 -2.25 -9.16
C GLN A 98 14.49 -3.06 -10.24
N PHE A 99 15.23 -4.10 -9.86
CA PHE A 99 16.00 -4.96 -10.75
C PHE A 99 15.35 -6.33 -10.98
N ARG A 100 14.05 -6.47 -10.68
CA ARG A 100 13.33 -7.77 -10.71
C ARG A 100 13.46 -8.55 -12.02
N GLN A 101 13.52 -7.85 -13.15
CA GLN A 101 13.71 -8.44 -14.49
C GLN A 101 15.18 -8.74 -14.81
N THR A 102 16.11 -8.03 -14.16
CA THR A 102 17.56 -8.23 -14.30
C THR A 102 18.02 -9.48 -13.55
N GLY A 103 17.46 -9.74 -12.36
CA GLY A 103 17.79 -10.91 -11.53
C GLY A 103 19.06 -10.77 -10.69
N TRP A 104 19.70 -9.60 -10.69
CA TRP A 104 20.82 -9.28 -9.82
C TRP A 104 20.92 -7.77 -9.59
N ALA A 105 21.55 -7.39 -8.48
CA ALA A 105 21.92 -6.01 -8.18
C ALA A 105 23.21 -5.98 -7.36
N GLU A 106 24.06 -4.99 -7.61
CA GLU A 106 25.36 -4.84 -6.97
C GLU A 106 25.58 -3.39 -6.54
N TRP A 107 26.19 -3.21 -5.37
CA TRP A 107 26.56 -1.91 -4.82
C TRP A 107 27.96 -1.96 -4.24
N ASP A 108 28.64 -0.81 -4.21
CA ASP A 108 29.80 -0.64 -3.34
C ASP A 108 29.36 -0.89 -1.89
N PHE A 109 30.26 -1.47 -1.09
CA PHE A 109 29.89 -1.88 0.26
C PHE A 109 29.62 -0.68 1.19
N ASN A 110 30.27 0.46 0.98
CA ASN A 110 29.99 1.68 1.73
C ASN A 110 28.69 2.33 1.26
N GLU A 111 28.44 2.34 -0.06
CA GLU A 111 27.17 2.78 -0.61
C GLU A 111 26.01 1.95 -0.04
N PHE A 112 26.15 0.63 0.01
CA PHE A 112 25.17 -0.26 0.61
C PHE A 112 24.90 0.06 2.09
N LYS A 113 25.95 0.32 2.88
CA LYS A 113 25.77 0.73 4.29
C LYS A 113 25.01 2.04 4.41
N SER A 114 25.33 3.03 3.58
CA SER A 114 24.65 4.33 3.56
C SER A 114 23.20 4.18 3.13
N LEU A 115 22.92 3.38 2.10
CA LEU A 115 21.58 3.13 1.56
C LEU A 115 20.64 2.51 2.60
N LEU A 116 21.19 1.70 3.51
CA LEU A 116 20.44 1.04 4.57
C LEU A 116 20.40 1.84 5.88
N ASP A 117 21.14 2.95 5.98
CA ASP A 117 21.43 3.65 7.25
C ASP A 117 22.04 2.71 8.31
N ILE A 118 23.02 1.89 7.92
CA ILE A 118 23.68 0.98 8.86
C ILE A 118 24.62 1.78 9.76
N PRO A 119 24.55 1.63 11.10
CA PRO A 119 25.48 2.29 12.01
C PRO A 119 26.94 1.92 11.70
N GLU A 120 27.84 2.91 11.72
CA GLU A 120 29.27 2.67 11.49
C GLU A 120 29.90 1.70 12.49
N SER A 121 29.30 1.59 13.69
CA SER A 121 29.72 0.66 14.73
C SER A 121 29.50 -0.82 14.38
N TYR A 122 28.68 -1.14 13.38
CA TYR A 122 28.42 -2.52 13.00
C TYR A 122 29.63 -3.12 12.27
N ALA A 123 30.21 -4.16 12.86
CA ALA A 123 31.20 -4.96 12.18
C ALA A 123 30.54 -5.80 11.07
N LEU A 124 31.35 -6.29 10.12
CA LEU A 124 30.88 -7.16 9.02
C LEU A 124 30.08 -8.37 9.52
N CYS A 125 30.47 -8.96 10.66
CA CYS A 125 29.77 -10.09 11.26
C CYS A 125 28.40 -9.69 11.83
N ASP A 126 28.25 -8.48 12.34
CA ASP A 126 26.99 -7.94 12.85
C ASP A 126 26.05 -7.62 11.70
N ILE A 127 26.57 -7.04 10.61
CA ILE A 127 25.80 -6.83 9.37
C ILE A 127 25.27 -8.16 8.85
N ASP A 128 26.10 -9.21 8.79
CA ASP A 128 25.63 -10.53 8.39
C ASP A 128 24.52 -11.07 9.31
N LYS A 129 24.74 -11.02 10.62
CA LYS A 129 23.85 -11.65 11.61
C LYS A 129 22.53 -10.89 11.79
N GLN A 130 22.58 -9.57 11.83
CA GLN A 130 21.46 -8.71 12.21
C GLN A 130 20.69 -8.16 11.00
N ILE A 131 21.33 -8.13 9.82
CA ILE A 131 20.76 -7.48 8.63
C ILE A 131 20.59 -8.50 7.51
N LEU A 132 21.69 -9.05 6.99
CA LEU A 132 21.65 -9.84 5.75
C LEU A 132 20.96 -11.18 5.93
N LYS A 133 21.27 -11.94 7.00
CA LYS A 133 20.64 -13.24 7.25
C LYS A 133 19.14 -13.12 7.56
N PRO A 134 18.68 -12.20 8.45
CA PRO A 134 17.25 -12.00 8.68
C PRO A 134 16.52 -11.56 7.42
N ALA A 135 17.08 -10.59 6.67
CA ALA A 135 16.47 -10.12 5.43
C ALA A 135 16.38 -11.25 4.39
N LEU A 136 17.45 -12.04 4.21
CA LEU A 136 17.44 -13.17 3.28
C LEU A 136 16.37 -14.19 3.65
N LYS A 137 16.29 -14.57 4.93
CA LYS A 137 15.25 -15.49 5.42
C LYS A 137 13.86 -14.93 5.11
N GLU A 138 13.62 -13.67 5.43
CA GLU A 138 12.32 -13.03 5.29
C GLU A 138 11.89 -12.87 3.81
N LEU A 139 12.84 -12.57 2.91
CA LEU A 139 12.64 -12.38 1.47
C LEU A 139 12.53 -13.68 0.68
N THR A 140 13.01 -14.78 1.23
CA THR A 140 12.93 -16.13 0.63
C THR A 140 11.83 -16.99 1.22
N GLN A 141 11.20 -16.54 2.32
CA GLN A 141 10.17 -17.29 3.01
C GLN A 141 8.84 -17.23 2.24
N GLU A 142 8.22 -18.39 2.06
CA GLU A 142 6.83 -18.50 1.63
C GLU A 142 5.94 -17.89 2.72
N ARG A 143 5.19 -16.83 2.37
CA ARG A 143 4.28 -16.18 3.31
C ARG A 143 2.92 -16.87 3.24
N ASN A 144 2.47 -17.39 4.38
CA ASN A 144 1.10 -17.90 4.53
C ASN A 144 0.27 -16.86 5.28
N LEU A 145 -0.80 -16.38 4.64
CA LEU A 145 -2.11 -16.09 5.27
C LEU A 145 -3.16 -15.74 4.20
N PHE A 146 -2.76 -15.20 3.04
CA PHE A 146 -3.69 -14.91 1.90
C PHE A 146 -3.11 -15.17 0.50
N ASP A 147 -1.87 -15.65 0.37
CA ASP A 147 -1.24 -15.92 -0.92
C ASP A 147 -0.35 -17.17 -0.82
N THR A 148 -0.95 -18.34 -0.97
CA THR A 148 -0.19 -19.59 -1.03
C THR A 148 0.65 -19.55 -2.31
N LYS A 149 1.98 -19.53 -2.17
CA LYS A 149 3.01 -19.74 -3.23
C LYS A 149 3.70 -18.51 -3.84
N ARG A 150 3.78 -17.35 -3.19
CA ARG A 150 4.68 -16.28 -3.68
C ARG A 150 5.83 -16.02 -2.73
N ILE A 151 7.02 -16.35 -3.21
CA ILE A 151 8.30 -16.00 -2.61
C ILE A 151 8.74 -14.69 -3.29
N PRO A 152 8.96 -13.58 -2.56
CA PRO A 152 9.34 -12.30 -3.15
C PRO A 152 10.53 -12.40 -4.11
N PHE A 153 11.56 -13.17 -3.72
CA PHE A 153 12.73 -13.42 -4.55
C PHE A 153 13.12 -14.90 -4.50
N LYS A 154 12.73 -15.66 -5.54
CA LYS A 154 13.04 -17.08 -5.63
C LYS A 154 14.55 -17.31 -5.82
N GLY A 155 15.15 -18.06 -4.90
CA GLY A 155 16.58 -18.38 -4.94
C GLY A 155 17.48 -17.18 -4.66
N LEU A 156 16.98 -16.18 -3.90
CA LEU A 156 17.79 -15.05 -3.48
C LEU A 156 19.04 -15.52 -2.72
N LYS A 157 20.18 -14.96 -3.07
CA LYS A 157 21.47 -15.12 -2.38
C LYS A 157 22.25 -13.82 -2.48
N TYR A 158 23.21 -13.64 -1.58
CA TYR A 158 24.14 -12.53 -1.64
C TYR A 158 25.59 -13.03 -1.63
N THR A 159 26.48 -12.28 -2.25
CA THR A 159 27.92 -12.51 -2.29
C THR A 159 28.65 -11.22 -1.93
N LYS A 160 29.74 -11.36 -1.18
CA LYS A 160 30.61 -10.24 -0.78
C LYS A 160 31.86 -10.27 -1.64
N ILE A 161 32.01 -9.26 -2.49
CA ILE A 161 33.13 -9.13 -3.42
C ILE A 161 34.28 -8.46 -2.69
N LYS A 162 35.48 -9.02 -2.83
CA LYS A 162 36.71 -8.51 -2.22
C LYS A 162 37.69 -8.15 -3.33
N LYS A 163 38.34 -7.00 -3.23
CA LYS A 163 39.50 -6.63 -4.07
C LYS A 163 40.73 -6.48 -3.20
N GLY A 164 41.63 -7.47 -3.28
CA GLY A 164 42.87 -7.51 -2.51
C GLY A 164 42.66 -7.80 -1.02
N GLY A 165 43.09 -8.98 -0.57
CA GLY A 165 43.01 -9.38 0.84
C GLY A 165 41.57 -9.58 1.37
N ASN A 166 41.34 -9.27 2.64
CA ASN A 166 40.07 -9.54 3.35
C ASN A 166 39.03 -8.40 3.31
N LYS A 167 39.34 -7.29 2.63
CA LYS A 167 38.45 -6.13 2.55
C LYS A 167 37.30 -6.39 1.57
N VAL A 168 36.07 -6.31 2.06
CA VAL A 168 34.87 -6.35 1.23
C VAL A 168 34.70 -4.98 0.57
N THR A 169 34.62 -4.97 -0.76
CA THR A 169 34.47 -3.75 -1.56
C THR A 169 33.08 -3.61 -2.15
N ALA A 170 32.38 -4.72 -2.40
CA ALA A 170 31.02 -4.68 -2.94
C ALA A 170 30.18 -5.83 -2.40
N ILE A 171 28.86 -5.68 -2.51
CA ILE A 171 27.89 -6.73 -2.23
C ILE A 171 26.98 -6.90 -3.43
N ARG A 172 26.82 -8.15 -3.87
CA ARG A 172 25.96 -8.51 -4.99
C ARG A 172 24.87 -9.47 -4.54
N PHE A 173 23.64 -9.14 -4.86
CA PHE A 173 22.48 -10.00 -4.70
C PHE A 173 22.10 -10.62 -6.04
N GLU A 174 21.66 -11.87 -6.03
CA GLU A 174 21.24 -12.61 -7.21
C GLU A 174 19.99 -13.43 -6.88
N TRP A 175 19.05 -13.48 -7.82
CA TRP A 175 17.80 -14.24 -7.70
C TRP A 175 17.30 -14.69 -9.08
N THR A 176 16.26 -15.51 -9.09
CA THR A 176 15.60 -15.91 -10.33
C THR A 176 14.82 -14.72 -10.87
N LYS A 177 15.22 -14.19 -12.05
CA LYS A 177 14.54 -13.06 -12.69
C LYS A 177 13.04 -13.33 -12.92
N GLU A 178 12.23 -12.30 -12.73
CA GLU A 178 10.82 -12.31 -13.10
C GLU A 178 10.70 -12.23 -14.64
N LYS A 179 9.83 -13.05 -15.25
CA LYS A 179 9.59 -12.98 -16.71
C LYS A 179 8.71 -11.77 -17.02
N ALA A 180 9.10 -10.97 -18.01
CA ALA A 180 8.31 -9.80 -18.47
C ALA A 180 6.85 -10.16 -18.79
N GLN A 181 6.62 -11.34 -19.39
CA GLN A 181 5.28 -11.84 -19.70
C GLN A 181 4.43 -12.20 -18.47
N GLU A 182 4.96 -12.33 -17.25
CA GLU A 182 4.11 -12.58 -16.05
C GLU A 182 3.44 -11.31 -15.52
N LEU A 183 3.87 -10.13 -15.99
CA LEU A 183 3.24 -8.85 -15.71
C LEU A 183 2.07 -8.60 -16.66
N GLU A 184 2.29 -8.82 -17.95
CA GLU A 184 1.25 -8.64 -18.98
C GLU A 184 0.34 -9.85 -19.15
N SER A 185 0.79 -11.12 -19.03
CA SER A 185 -0.16 -12.26 -19.08
C SER A 185 -1.06 -12.39 -17.85
N LYS A 186 -0.80 -11.60 -16.79
CA LYS A 186 -1.76 -11.34 -15.68
C LYS A 186 -2.62 -10.10 -15.92
N GLN A 187 -2.23 -9.20 -16.82
CA GLN A 187 -3.00 -8.02 -17.24
C GLN A 187 -3.90 -8.30 -18.46
N GLU A 188 -3.48 -9.13 -19.43
CA GLU A 188 -4.16 -9.38 -20.72
C GLU A 188 -5.01 -10.67 -20.75
N LYS A 189 -4.69 -11.73 -19.99
CA LYS A 189 -5.58 -12.92 -19.90
C LYS A 189 -6.93 -12.65 -19.21
N LYS A 190 -7.18 -11.42 -18.75
CA LYS A 190 -8.46 -11.01 -18.17
C LYS A 190 -9.28 -10.08 -19.04
N VAL A 191 -8.75 -9.63 -20.19
CA VAL A 191 -9.42 -8.58 -20.97
C VAL A 191 -10.19 -9.11 -22.17
N GLU A 192 -9.82 -10.22 -22.83
CA GLU A 192 -10.61 -10.68 -23.99
C GLU A 192 -10.91 -12.19 -24.02
N SER A 193 -12.11 -12.53 -23.51
CA SER A 193 -12.99 -13.71 -23.79
C SER A 193 -12.41 -15.13 -23.56
N THR A 194 -12.95 -16.08 -22.78
CA THR A 194 -14.21 -16.33 -22.04
C THR A 194 -13.92 -17.44 -21.00
N ASN A 195 -14.67 -17.46 -19.87
CA ASN A 195 -14.73 -18.53 -18.86
C ASN A 195 -13.40 -19.06 -18.24
N THR A 196 -13.01 -18.58 -17.04
CA THR A 196 -12.35 -19.47 -16.05
C THR A 196 -12.32 -18.94 -14.62
N SER A 197 -12.47 -19.90 -13.71
CA SER A 197 -12.58 -19.87 -12.25
C SER A 197 -11.31 -19.35 -11.56
N TYR A 198 -11.39 -18.14 -11.00
CA TYR A 198 -10.70 -17.79 -9.75
C TYR A 198 -11.54 -18.37 -8.61
N PRO A 199 -11.00 -18.66 -7.41
CA PRO A 199 -11.88 -18.74 -6.24
C PRO A 199 -12.57 -17.37 -6.16
N LYS A 200 -13.85 -17.33 -6.57
CA LYS A 200 -14.73 -16.19 -6.43
C LYS A 200 -15.01 -16.07 -4.94
N GLU A 201 -14.09 -15.48 -4.20
CA GLU A 201 -14.47 -14.77 -3.00
C GLU A 201 -14.55 -13.30 -3.40
N PRO A 202 -15.77 -12.76 -3.52
CA PRO A 202 -15.97 -11.37 -3.88
C PRO A 202 -15.29 -10.49 -2.84
N ASN A 203 -14.41 -9.59 -3.30
CA ASN A 203 -13.82 -8.59 -2.44
C ASN A 203 -14.92 -7.61 -2.05
N ILE A 204 -15.63 -7.90 -0.96
CA ILE A 204 -16.80 -7.16 -0.49
C ILE A 204 -16.46 -5.67 -0.30
N LYS A 205 -15.21 -5.37 0.06
CA LYS A 205 -14.70 -4.00 0.22
C LYS A 205 -14.57 -3.22 -1.09
N ALA A 206 -14.71 -3.85 -2.26
CA ALA A 206 -14.73 -3.15 -3.54
C ALA A 206 -15.97 -2.25 -3.71
N TYR A 207 -17.03 -2.52 -2.95
CA TYR A 207 -18.25 -1.71 -2.98
C TYR A 207 -18.19 -0.51 -2.03
N CYS A 208 -17.20 -0.45 -1.12
CA CYS A 208 -16.96 0.71 -0.29
C CYS A 208 -16.56 1.91 -1.18
N GLY A 209 -17.24 3.03 -0.99
CA GLY A 209 -17.03 4.25 -1.77
C GLY A 209 -18.15 4.56 -2.77
N LEU A 210 -18.98 3.58 -3.12
CA LEU A 210 -20.11 3.75 -4.03
C LEU A 210 -21.25 4.52 -3.35
N HIS A 211 -21.94 5.34 -4.12
CA HIS A 211 -23.20 5.96 -3.71
C HIS A 211 -24.35 5.07 -4.15
N ILE A 212 -25.34 4.92 -3.28
CA ILE A 212 -26.51 4.08 -3.53
C ILE A 212 -27.78 4.83 -3.15
N ASN A 213 -28.85 4.56 -3.88
CA ASN A 213 -30.19 5.08 -3.63
C ASN A 213 -31.20 3.92 -3.65
N ILE A 214 -31.47 3.35 -2.48
CA ILE A 214 -32.31 2.16 -2.30
C ILE A 214 -33.73 2.60 -1.90
N PRO A 215 -34.76 2.33 -2.71
CA PRO A 215 -36.15 2.57 -2.32
C PRO A 215 -36.58 1.57 -1.25
N VAL A 216 -37.19 2.05 -0.17
CA VAL A 216 -37.72 1.24 0.93
C VAL A 216 -39.24 1.44 1.00
N ARG A 217 -39.98 0.33 1.08
CA ARG A 217 -41.43 0.31 1.25
C ARG A 217 -41.78 -0.43 2.53
N GLU A 218 -42.17 0.32 3.56
CA GLU A 218 -42.72 -0.23 4.80
C GLU A 218 -44.10 0.36 5.08
N GLY A 219 -45.09 -0.51 5.32
CA GLY A 219 -46.42 -0.09 5.78
C GLY A 219 -47.17 0.88 4.86
N GLY A 220 -46.91 0.85 3.54
CA GLY A 220 -47.57 1.72 2.55
C GLY A 220 -46.96 3.12 2.39
N LYS A 221 -45.85 3.43 3.07
CA LYS A 221 -45.06 4.65 2.85
C LYS A 221 -43.79 4.31 2.06
N GLU A 222 -43.50 5.14 1.05
CA GLU A 222 -42.24 5.08 0.30
C GLU A 222 -41.21 6.00 0.95
N SER A 223 -40.05 5.43 1.31
CA SER A 223 -38.86 6.15 1.73
C SER A 223 -37.66 5.70 0.90
N LYS A 224 -36.51 6.35 1.06
CA LYS A 224 -35.28 6.01 0.34
C LYS A 224 -34.11 6.00 1.32
N ILE A 225 -33.23 5.02 1.18
CA ILE A 225 -31.92 4.99 1.82
C ILE A 225 -30.94 5.50 0.76
N GLU A 226 -30.45 6.72 0.97
CA GLU A 226 -29.49 7.36 0.07
C GLU A 226 -28.23 7.72 0.83
N GLY A 227 -27.08 7.35 0.28
CA GLY A 227 -25.81 7.61 0.92
C GLY A 227 -24.66 6.79 0.35
N LYS A 228 -23.50 6.95 0.96
CA LYS A 228 -22.25 6.31 0.55
C LYS A 228 -22.02 5.04 1.36
N ILE A 229 -21.65 3.95 0.69
CA ILE A 229 -21.20 2.72 1.36
C ILE A 229 -19.83 3.00 1.99
N THR A 230 -19.75 2.96 3.31
CA THR A 230 -18.51 3.27 4.05
C THR A 230 -17.77 2.02 4.48
N ASN A 231 -18.50 0.97 4.82
CA ASN A 231 -17.93 -0.25 5.32
C ASN A 231 -18.81 -1.45 4.98
N ILE A 232 -18.18 -2.61 4.77
CA ILE A 232 -18.89 -3.87 4.67
C ILE A 232 -18.11 -4.91 5.44
N TYR A 233 -18.79 -5.58 6.37
CA TYR A 233 -18.20 -6.57 7.26
C TYR A 233 -19.14 -7.75 7.47
N GLU A 234 -18.55 -8.89 7.80
CA GLU A 234 -19.29 -10.10 8.10
C GLU A 234 -19.48 -10.24 9.61
N THR A 235 -20.68 -10.63 10.02
CA THR A 235 -21.01 -11.11 11.35
C THR A 235 -21.21 -12.64 11.28
N ASN A 236 -21.36 -13.31 12.43
CA ASN A 236 -21.49 -14.76 12.48
C ASN A 236 -22.65 -15.34 11.61
N GLU A 237 -23.63 -14.51 11.23
CA GLU A 237 -24.82 -14.94 10.47
C GLU A 237 -25.11 -14.11 9.22
N LYS A 238 -24.62 -12.86 9.12
CA LYS A 238 -25.00 -11.92 8.04
C LYS A 238 -23.85 -11.01 7.61
N ILE A 239 -23.94 -10.53 6.38
CA ILE A 239 -23.07 -9.47 5.84
C ILE A 239 -23.76 -8.12 6.07
N ILE A 240 -23.07 -7.18 6.70
CA ILE A 240 -23.62 -5.86 7.02
C ILE A 240 -22.97 -4.82 6.12
N MET A 241 -23.80 -4.09 5.37
CA MET A 241 -23.40 -2.91 4.62
C MET A 241 -23.73 -1.65 5.42
N GLU A 242 -22.72 -0.85 5.70
CA GLU A 242 -22.85 0.43 6.38
C GLU A 242 -22.95 1.55 5.35
N ILE A 243 -23.99 2.37 5.48
CA ILE A 243 -24.30 3.48 4.58
C ILE A 243 -24.35 4.76 5.41
N ILE A 244 -23.68 5.80 4.94
CA ILE A 244 -23.72 7.13 5.56
C ILE A 244 -24.39 8.12 4.62
N ASP A 245 -25.44 8.79 5.09
CA ASP A 245 -26.15 9.84 4.36
C ASP A 245 -25.42 11.20 4.42
N GLU A 246 -25.92 12.22 3.70
CA GLU A 246 -25.36 13.58 3.70
C GLU A 246 -25.41 14.26 5.09
N ASN A 247 -26.30 13.81 5.97
CA ASN A 247 -26.44 14.27 7.35
C ASN A 247 -25.54 13.48 8.32
N PHE A 248 -24.69 12.58 7.82
CA PHE A 248 -23.82 11.66 8.55
C PHE A 248 -24.57 10.67 9.46
N ASN A 249 -25.82 10.33 9.14
CA ASN A 249 -26.53 9.25 9.81
C ASN A 249 -26.11 7.92 9.19
N THR A 250 -25.84 6.94 10.06
CA THR A 250 -25.42 5.61 9.65
C THR A 250 -26.62 4.66 9.59
N THR A 251 -26.79 3.99 8.46
CA THR A 251 -27.77 2.91 8.27
C THR A 251 -27.05 1.60 7.99
N ASN A 252 -27.37 0.57 8.76
CA ASN A 252 -26.82 -0.78 8.58
C ASN A 252 -27.84 -1.66 7.87
N LEU A 253 -27.50 -2.12 6.68
CA LEU A 253 -28.32 -3.05 5.90
C LEU A 253 -27.75 -4.47 6.00
N PRO A 254 -28.49 -5.41 6.60
CA PRO A 254 -28.08 -6.80 6.66
C PRO A 254 -28.42 -7.55 5.38
N PHE A 255 -27.52 -8.44 4.96
CA PHE A 255 -27.68 -9.34 3.82
C PHE A 255 -27.35 -10.76 4.25
N ASP A 256 -28.17 -11.72 3.82
CA ASP A 256 -27.99 -13.13 4.20
C ASP A 256 -26.77 -13.76 3.52
N ASN A 257 -26.35 -13.23 2.38
CA ASN A 257 -25.15 -13.65 1.68
C ASN A 257 -24.65 -12.55 0.74
N LEU A 258 -23.48 -12.78 0.18
CA LEU A 258 -22.79 -11.84 -0.68
C LEU A 258 -23.49 -11.61 -2.02
N GLU A 259 -24.16 -12.63 -2.55
CA GLU A 259 -24.94 -12.51 -3.78
C GLU A 259 -26.12 -11.53 -3.61
N ALA A 260 -26.80 -11.58 -2.47
CA ALA A 260 -27.87 -10.65 -2.12
C ALA A 260 -27.34 -9.20 -1.99
N LEU A 261 -26.17 -9.04 -1.37
CA LEU A 261 -25.50 -7.74 -1.27
C LEU A 261 -25.13 -7.19 -2.65
N GLU A 262 -24.46 -7.99 -3.49
CA GLU A 262 -24.04 -7.54 -4.83
C GLU A 262 -25.22 -7.16 -5.71
N LYS A 263 -26.30 -7.95 -5.65
CA LYS A 263 -27.53 -7.68 -6.40
C LYS A 263 -28.13 -6.34 -5.98
N CYS A 264 -28.13 -6.04 -4.68
CA CYS A 264 -28.58 -4.76 -4.15
C CYS A 264 -27.71 -3.60 -4.67
N VAL A 265 -26.39 -3.66 -4.47
CA VAL A 265 -25.46 -2.59 -4.90
C VAL A 265 -25.58 -2.32 -6.40
N LYS A 266 -25.56 -3.37 -7.23
CA LYS A 266 -25.65 -3.23 -8.69
C LYS A 266 -26.98 -2.62 -9.16
N SER A 267 -28.06 -2.86 -8.42
CA SER A 267 -29.40 -2.36 -8.79
C SER A 267 -29.62 -0.92 -8.39
N PHE A 268 -28.91 -0.43 -7.37
CA PHE A 268 -29.20 0.84 -6.71
C PHE A 268 -28.00 1.79 -6.63
N GLN A 269 -26.84 1.43 -7.16
CA GLN A 269 -25.72 2.35 -7.32
C GLN A 269 -26.07 3.49 -8.28
N ILE A 270 -25.63 4.70 -7.92
CA ILE A 270 -25.81 5.94 -8.68
C ILE A 270 -24.48 6.60 -8.97
#